data_AF-A0A520U3Z3-F1
#
_entry.id   AF-A0A520U3Z3-F1
#
_cell.length_a   1.000
_cell.length_b   1.000
_cell.length_c   1.000
_cell.angle_alpha   90.00
_cell.angle_beta   90.00
_cell.angle_gamma   90.00
#
_symmetry.space_group_name_H-M   'P 1'
#
loop_
_entity.id
_entity.type
_entity.pdbx_description
1 polymer ?
#
loop_
_entity_poly.entity_id
_entity_poly.type
_entity_poly.pdbx_seq_one_letter_code
_entity_poly.pdbx_strand_id
1 'polypeptide(L)'
;MKKIFTILLSSLVLISCSSDDDNNGNNNNQNVDAPATYQFSRNGETTVSYSGQSQRIAMAEELISALKDETRDEASLDAMFAHAEGDQDFSDPYMLGLNASSKNVRSKTAASADYFSSNSTDANAIKADF
;
A
#
# COMPACT_ATOMS: atom_id res chain seq x y z
N MET A 1 -0.17 -25.91 53.94
CA MET A 1 0.64 -26.40 52.81
C MET A 1 0.13 -25.93 51.43
N LYS A 2 -1.18 -25.97 51.13
CA LYS A 2 -1.73 -25.49 49.84
C LYS A 2 -1.52 -23.99 49.54
N LYS A 3 -1.62 -23.10 50.54
CA LYS A 3 -1.46 -21.64 50.35
C LYS A 3 -0.01 -21.18 50.16
N ILE A 4 0.96 -21.97 50.61
CA ILE A 4 2.40 -21.68 50.44
C ILE A 4 2.85 -22.05 49.03
N PHE A 5 2.26 -23.10 48.45
CA PHE A 5 2.53 -23.52 47.07
C PHE A 5 2.03 -22.50 46.04
N THR A 6 0.96 -21.75 46.35
CA THR A 6 0.41 -20.70 45.47
C THR A 6 1.29 -19.45 45.41
N ILE A 7 1.97 -19.10 46.52
CA ILE A 7 2.85 -17.92 46.58
C ILE A 7 4.14 -18.14 45.79
N LEU A 8 4.65 -19.38 45.76
CA LEU A 8 5.88 -19.74 45.03
C LEU A 8 5.70 -19.72 43.50
N LEU A 9 4.47 -19.92 43.00
CA LEU A 9 4.17 -19.95 41.56
C LEU A 9 4.02 -18.54 40.96
N SER A 10 3.64 -17.53 41.76
CA SER A 10 3.51 -16.14 41.30
C SER A 10 4.84 -15.40 41.13
N SER A 11 5.94 -15.88 41.72
CA SER A 11 7.27 -15.24 41.58
C SER A 11 8.00 -15.60 40.28
N LEU A 12 7.55 -16.60 39.52
CA LEU A 12 8.17 -16.98 38.25
C LEU A 12 7.79 -16.08 37.07
N VAL A 13 6.75 -15.25 37.21
CA VAL A 13 6.23 -14.40 36.12
C VAL A 13 6.91 -13.03 36.05
N LEU A 14 7.84 -12.72 36.96
CA LEU A 14 8.49 -11.41 37.09
C LEU A 14 9.93 -11.35 36.53
N ILE A 15 10.41 -12.42 35.89
CA ILE A 15 11.67 -12.42 35.12
C ILE A 15 11.31 -12.22 33.65
N SER A 16 11.00 -10.99 33.28
CA SER A 16 10.96 -10.58 31.88
C SER A 16 11.46 -9.15 31.79
N CYS A 17 12.79 -9.04 31.70
CA CYS A 17 13.52 -7.93 31.11
C CYS A 17 14.97 -8.39 31.00
N SER A 18 15.35 -9.02 29.89
CA SER A 18 16.73 -8.88 29.43
C SER A 18 16.83 -7.46 28.87
N SER A 19 17.71 -6.66 29.46
CA SER A 19 18.01 -5.33 28.92
C SER A 19 18.58 -5.53 27.52
N ASP A 20 17.85 -5.13 26.48
CA ASP A 20 18.37 -5.10 25.10
C ASP A 20 19.35 -3.92 24.90
N ASP A 21 19.39 -3.01 25.87
CA ASP A 21 20.34 -1.89 25.97
C ASP A 21 21.64 -2.28 26.70
N ASP A 22 22.11 -3.52 26.54
CA ASP A 22 23.49 -3.86 26.88
C ASP A 22 24.41 -3.22 25.84
N ASN A 23 24.65 -1.92 26.01
CA ASN A 23 25.73 -1.16 25.40
C ASN A 23 27.08 -1.62 25.99
N ASN A 24 27.34 -2.93 25.90
CA ASN A 24 28.66 -3.49 26.07
C ASN A 24 29.47 -2.94 24.91
N GLY A 25 30.50 -2.15 25.20
CA GLY A 25 31.31 -1.33 24.30
C GLY A 25 32.04 -2.05 23.16
N ASN A 26 31.55 -3.20 22.72
CA ASN A 26 31.84 -3.81 21.45
C ASN A 26 30.87 -3.25 20.38
N ASN A 27 31.00 -1.96 20.07
CA ASN A 27 30.54 -1.39 18.81
C ASN A 27 31.39 -1.95 17.65
N ASN A 28 31.50 -3.28 17.56
CA ASN A 28 31.97 -3.95 16.36
C ASN A 28 30.84 -3.85 15.35
N ASN A 29 30.75 -2.66 14.74
CA ASN A 29 30.50 -2.52 13.32
C ASN A 29 29.42 -3.48 12.81
N GLN A 30 28.24 -3.50 13.46
CA GLN A 30 27.06 -4.21 12.94
C GLN A 30 26.56 -3.39 11.76
N ASN A 31 27.35 -3.39 10.69
CA ASN A 31 26.97 -2.81 9.42
C ASN A 31 25.78 -3.63 8.94
N VAL A 32 24.62 -2.99 8.86
CA VAL A 32 23.46 -3.60 8.22
C VAL A 32 23.78 -3.64 6.74
N ASP A 33 24.31 -4.77 6.27
CA ASP A 33 24.52 -5.02 4.84
C ASP A 33 23.16 -5.28 4.18
N ALA A 34 22.55 -4.20 3.70
CA ALA A 34 21.35 -4.30 2.89
C ALA A 34 21.64 -5.12 1.62
N PRO A 35 20.71 -5.96 1.16
CA PRO A 35 20.88 -6.68 -0.08
C PRO A 35 20.93 -5.70 -1.25
N ALA A 36 21.72 -6.03 -2.28
CA ALA A 36 21.81 -5.22 -3.50
C ALA A 36 20.45 -5.09 -4.22
N THR A 37 19.52 -6.02 -3.98
CA THR A 37 18.16 -6.00 -4.53
C THR A 37 17.15 -6.51 -3.51
N TYR A 38 15.92 -5.99 -3.60
CA TYR A 38 14.78 -6.48 -2.84
C TYR A 38 13.86 -7.28 -3.77
N GLN A 39 13.45 -8.47 -3.36
CA GLN A 39 12.46 -9.28 -4.05
C GLN A 39 11.31 -9.60 -3.11
N PHE A 40 10.10 -9.31 -3.56
CA PHE A 40 8.87 -9.59 -2.82
C PHE A 40 8.09 -10.62 -3.61
N SER A 41 8.00 -11.85 -3.08
CA SER A 41 7.30 -12.95 -3.72
C SER A 41 6.38 -13.67 -2.75
N ARG A 42 5.31 -14.25 -3.28
CA ARG A 42 4.39 -15.14 -2.56
C ARG A 42 4.10 -16.32 -3.48
N ASN A 43 4.31 -17.53 -2.97
CA ASN A 43 4.15 -18.78 -3.73
C ASN A 43 4.97 -18.83 -5.03
N GLY A 44 6.17 -18.25 -5.05
CA GLY A 44 7.04 -18.22 -6.23
C GLY A 44 6.77 -17.09 -7.21
N GLU A 45 5.67 -16.35 -7.04
CA GLU A 45 5.29 -15.23 -7.92
C GLU A 45 5.63 -13.89 -7.29
N THR A 46 6.07 -12.91 -8.09
CA THR A 46 6.30 -11.54 -7.61
C THR A 46 4.98 -10.93 -7.12
N THR A 47 4.99 -10.32 -5.94
CA THR A 47 3.83 -9.56 -5.44
C THR A 47 3.85 -8.11 -5.93
N VAL A 48 4.93 -7.70 -6.62
CA VAL A 48 5.13 -6.33 -7.10
C VAL A 48 4.96 -6.31 -8.62
N SER A 49 3.98 -5.52 -9.08
CA SER A 49 3.81 -5.19 -10.50
C SER A 49 4.43 -3.82 -10.76
N TYR A 50 5.63 -3.78 -11.33
CA TYR A 50 6.29 -2.51 -11.68
C TYR A 50 5.54 -1.77 -12.79
N SER A 51 5.13 -2.47 -13.84
CA SER A 51 4.35 -1.88 -14.95
C SER A 51 3.06 -1.25 -14.46
N GLY A 52 2.28 -1.94 -13.61
CA GLY A 52 1.03 -1.41 -13.06
C GLY A 52 1.23 -0.26 -12.07
N GLN A 53 2.44 -0.04 -11.55
CA GLN A 53 2.78 1.14 -10.77
C GLN A 53 3.11 2.31 -11.69
N SER A 54 3.98 2.10 -12.69
CA SER A 54 4.33 3.10 -13.69
C SER A 54 3.09 3.62 -14.42
N GLN A 55 2.19 2.73 -14.84
CA GLN A 55 0.92 3.09 -15.48
C GLN A 55 0.08 4.02 -14.59
N ARG A 56 -0.11 3.67 -13.31
CA ARG A 56 -0.93 4.51 -12.40
C ARG A 56 -0.29 5.87 -12.11
N ILE A 57 1.04 5.93 -12.02
CA ILE A 57 1.77 7.19 -11.84
C ILE A 57 1.53 8.09 -13.07
N ALA A 58 1.70 7.56 -14.28
CA ALA A 58 1.46 8.31 -15.51
C ALA A 58 -0.01 8.77 -15.65
N MET A 59 -0.98 7.91 -15.32
CA MET A 59 -2.40 8.32 -15.26
C MET A 59 -2.63 9.47 -14.28
N ALA A 60 -2.00 9.41 -13.09
CA ALA A 60 -2.12 10.48 -12.10
C ALA A 60 -1.48 11.78 -12.59
N GLU A 61 -0.37 11.73 -13.32
CA GLU A 61 0.27 12.91 -13.93
C GLU A 61 -0.63 13.57 -14.98
N GLU A 62 -1.27 12.77 -15.84
CA GLU A 62 -2.24 13.28 -16.81
C GLU A 62 -3.48 13.87 -16.10
N LEU A 63 -4.03 13.20 -15.09
CA LEU A 63 -5.15 13.72 -14.28
C LEU A 63 -4.78 15.03 -13.56
N ILE A 64 -3.59 15.12 -12.95
CA ILE A 64 -3.11 16.36 -12.31
C ILE A 64 -2.98 17.50 -13.32
N SER A 65 -2.60 17.18 -14.55
CA SER A 65 -2.50 18.17 -15.63
C SER A 65 -3.89 18.62 -16.08
N ALA A 66 -4.83 17.68 -16.23
CA ALA A 66 -6.22 17.95 -16.58
C ALA A 66 -6.95 18.79 -15.51
N LEU A 67 -6.72 18.53 -14.22
CA LEU A 67 -7.27 19.31 -13.11
C LEU A 67 -6.84 20.79 -13.10
N LYS A 68 -5.77 21.14 -13.83
CA LYS A 68 -5.30 22.52 -13.99
C LYS A 68 -5.80 23.18 -15.26
N ASP A 69 -6.47 22.44 -16.13
CA ASP A 69 -7.03 22.93 -17.39
C ASP A 69 -8.51 23.30 -17.18
N GLU A 70 -8.79 24.60 -17.15
CA GLU A 70 -10.14 25.15 -16.96
C GLU A 70 -11.12 24.78 -18.09
N THR A 71 -10.64 24.18 -19.18
CA THR A 71 -11.49 23.70 -20.29
C THR A 71 -12.01 22.28 -20.08
N ARG A 72 -11.51 21.56 -19.07
CA ARG A 72 -12.00 20.23 -18.71
C ARG A 72 -13.34 20.32 -18.00
N ASP A 73 -14.22 19.37 -18.29
CA ASP A 73 -15.47 19.18 -17.54
C ASP A 73 -15.31 18.10 -16.47
N GLU A 74 -16.22 18.11 -15.49
CA GLU A 74 -16.27 17.14 -14.39
C GLU A 74 -16.30 15.70 -14.91
N ALA A 75 -17.11 15.42 -15.92
CA ALA A 75 -17.24 14.09 -16.50
C ALA A 75 -15.93 13.53 -17.05
N SER A 76 -15.12 14.34 -17.73
CA SER A 76 -13.81 13.92 -18.25
C SER A 76 -12.81 13.67 -17.12
N LEU A 77 -12.83 14.50 -16.07
CA LEU A 77 -11.96 14.33 -14.91
C LEU A 77 -12.33 13.07 -14.10
N ASP A 78 -13.62 12.80 -13.94
CA ASP A 78 -14.12 11.59 -13.27
C ASP A 78 -13.75 10.33 -14.07
N ALA A 79 -13.87 10.38 -15.40
CA ALA A 79 -13.44 9.30 -16.28
C ALA A 79 -11.94 9.00 -16.12
N MET A 80 -11.09 10.04 -16.17
CA MET A 80 -9.64 9.89 -15.91
C MET A 80 -9.34 9.35 -14.50
N PHE A 81 -10.10 9.77 -13.49
CA PHE A 81 -9.89 9.33 -12.11
C PHE A 81 -10.28 7.85 -11.92
N ALA A 82 -11.45 7.47 -12.43
CA ALA A 82 -12.06 6.17 -12.24
C ALA A 82 -11.52 5.11 -13.19
N HIS A 83 -11.10 5.50 -14.40
CA HIS A 83 -10.63 4.73 -15.56
C HIS A 83 -10.98 3.23 -15.57
N ALA A 84 -11.72 2.81 -16.60
CA ALA A 84 -11.93 1.39 -16.90
C ALA A 84 -11.11 0.95 -18.13
N GLU A 85 -10.66 -0.30 -18.09
CA GLU A 85 -9.86 -0.89 -19.16
C GLU A 85 -10.58 -0.78 -20.51
N GLY A 86 -9.93 -0.14 -21.49
CA GLY A 86 -10.43 0.12 -22.83
C GLY A 86 -10.87 1.57 -23.07
N ASP A 87 -11.20 2.31 -22.01
CA ASP A 87 -11.67 3.69 -22.11
C ASP A 87 -10.54 4.62 -22.59
N GLN A 88 -10.91 5.63 -23.39
CA GLN A 88 -9.95 6.55 -24.03
C GLN A 88 -9.78 7.82 -23.21
N ASP A 89 -9.36 7.67 -21.95
CA ASP A 89 -9.27 8.77 -20.99
C ASP A 89 -7.91 9.48 -21.02
N PHE A 90 -6.87 8.82 -21.55
CA PHE A 90 -5.48 9.29 -21.50
C PHE A 90 -4.87 9.48 -22.90
N SER A 91 -3.95 10.43 -23.00
CA SER A 91 -3.13 10.65 -24.20
C SER A 91 -1.95 9.68 -24.32
N ASP A 92 -1.50 9.13 -23.19
CA ASP A 92 -0.42 8.14 -23.09
C ASP A 92 0.88 8.56 -23.81
N PRO A 93 1.50 9.70 -23.44
CA PRO A 93 2.66 10.24 -24.13
C PRO A 93 3.90 9.33 -24.04
N TYR A 94 3.92 8.41 -23.07
CA TYR A 94 5.01 7.48 -22.84
C TYR A 94 4.75 6.07 -23.40
N MET A 95 3.63 5.87 -24.11
CA MET A 95 3.26 4.58 -24.72
C MET A 95 3.23 3.42 -23.72
N LEU A 96 2.71 3.67 -22.51
CA LEU A 96 2.61 2.71 -21.41
C LEU A 96 1.34 1.84 -21.48
N GLY A 97 0.49 2.06 -22.48
CA GLY A 97 -0.79 1.39 -22.65
C GLY A 97 -1.78 1.80 -21.57
N LEU A 98 -1.89 3.10 -21.27
CA LEU A 98 -2.72 3.59 -20.15
C LEU A 98 -4.19 3.23 -20.36
N ASN A 99 -4.74 3.54 -21.53
CA ASN A 99 -6.14 3.24 -21.88
C ASN A 99 -6.46 1.73 -21.92
N ALA A 100 -5.46 0.87 -22.10
CA ALA A 100 -5.62 -0.59 -22.08
C ALA A 100 -5.33 -1.21 -20.70
N SER A 101 -5.06 -0.39 -19.69
CA SER A 101 -4.68 -0.86 -18.36
C SER A 101 -5.92 -1.02 -17.48
N SER A 102 -5.96 -2.10 -16.70
CA SER A 102 -6.93 -2.24 -15.60
C SER A 102 -6.57 -1.43 -14.36
N LYS A 103 -5.53 -0.58 -14.42
CA LYS A 103 -5.13 0.27 -13.28
C LYS A 103 -5.88 1.59 -13.36
N ASN A 104 -6.24 2.13 -12.21
CA ASN A 104 -6.79 3.47 -12.09
C ASN A 104 -6.30 4.11 -10.78
N VAL A 105 -6.47 5.43 -10.69
CA VAL A 105 -6.10 6.22 -9.52
C VAL A 105 -7.11 5.97 -8.40
N ARG A 106 -8.41 5.95 -8.71
CA ARG A 106 -9.50 5.78 -7.75
C ARG A 106 -9.37 4.57 -6.84
N SER A 107 -8.92 3.41 -7.35
CA SER A 107 -8.72 2.20 -6.53
C SER A 107 -7.64 2.34 -5.44
N LYS A 108 -6.82 3.40 -5.50
CA LYS A 108 -5.78 3.72 -4.52
C LYS A 108 -6.09 4.98 -3.70
N THR A 109 -7.17 5.68 -4.01
CA THR A 109 -7.70 6.77 -3.21
C THR A 109 -8.78 6.21 -2.26
N ALA A 110 -8.74 6.60 -0.98
CA ALA A 110 -9.68 6.13 0.03
C ALA A 110 -9.78 4.59 0.18
N ALA A 111 -8.69 3.84 -0.05
CA ALA A 111 -8.67 2.38 0.14
C ALA A 111 -8.42 1.99 1.61
N SER A 112 -9.19 2.53 2.57
CA SER A 112 -9.08 2.10 3.97
C SER A 112 -9.43 0.62 4.11
N ALA A 113 -8.47 -0.17 4.62
CA ALA A 113 -8.70 -1.57 4.89
C ALA A 113 -9.82 -1.77 5.92
N ASP A 114 -9.89 -0.93 6.95
CA ASP A 114 -10.88 -1.07 8.01
C ASP A 114 -12.31 -0.87 7.49
N TYR A 115 -12.50 0.06 6.55
CA TYR A 115 -13.82 0.35 5.97
C TYR A 115 -14.17 -0.52 4.75
N PHE A 116 -13.18 -0.99 3.98
CA PHE A 116 -13.43 -1.55 2.65
C PHE A 116 -12.84 -2.94 2.39
N SER A 117 -12.20 -3.58 3.37
CA SER A 117 -11.58 -4.91 3.18
C SER A 117 -12.58 -6.08 3.10
N SER A 118 -13.73 -5.98 3.78
CA SER A 118 -14.70 -7.06 3.91
C SER A 118 -16.06 -6.78 3.26
N ASN A 119 -16.33 -5.53 2.87
CA ASN A 119 -17.60 -5.10 2.29
C ASN A 119 -17.37 -4.38 0.96
N SER A 120 -17.16 -5.15 -0.09
CA SER A 120 -16.93 -4.62 -1.45
C SER A 120 -18.15 -3.90 -2.01
N THR A 121 -19.36 -4.27 -1.59
CA THR A 121 -20.60 -3.61 -2.03
C THR A 121 -20.69 -2.18 -1.51
N ASP A 122 -20.53 -1.97 -0.22
CA ASP A 122 -20.57 -0.62 0.37
C ASP A 122 -19.36 0.20 -0.07
N ALA A 123 -18.19 -0.44 -0.23
CA ALA A 123 -17.02 0.22 -0.79
C ALA A 123 -17.27 0.74 -2.21
N ASN A 124 -17.96 -0.03 -3.05
CA ASN A 124 -18.29 0.38 -4.41
C ASN A 124 -19.37 1.45 -4.42
N ALA A 125 -20.36 1.37 -3.54
CA ALA A 125 -21.41 2.39 -3.40
C ALA A 125 -20.83 3.74 -2.97
N ILE A 126 -20.03 3.77 -1.91
CA ILE A 126 -19.37 5.00 -1.44
C ILE A 126 -18.43 5.54 -2.50
N LYS A 127 -17.67 4.68 -3.17
CA LYS A 127 -16.82 5.12 -4.27
C LYS A 127 -17.66 5.75 -5.35
N ALA A 128 -18.83 5.21 -5.72
CA ALA A 128 -19.69 5.75 -6.78
C ALA A 128 -20.18 7.19 -6.53
N ASP A 129 -20.11 7.68 -5.29
CA ASP A 129 -20.42 9.06 -4.94
C ASP A 129 -19.25 10.06 -5.23
N PHE A 130 -18.07 9.54 -5.63
CA PHE A 130 -16.86 10.30 -5.98
C PHE A 130 -16.14 9.74 -7.23
#